data_AF-A0A419DVP3-F1
#
_entry.id   AF-A0A419DVP3-F1
#
_cell.length_a   1.000
_cell.length_b   1.000
_cell.length_c   1.000
_cell.angle_alpha   90.00
_cell.angle_beta   90.00
_cell.angle_gamma   90.00
#
_symmetry.space_group_name_H-M   'P 1'
#
loop_
_entity.id
_entity.type
_entity.pdbx_description
1 polymer ?
#
loop_
_entity_poly.entity_id
_entity_poly.type
_entity_poly.pdbx_seq_one_letter_code
_entity_poly.pdbx_strand_id
1 'polypeptide(L)'
;MLKAAGKLPIERIIDANLNRLKEGLRVCEEVARFILEDGSLTSEIKRIRHSIDSALTFINKDKRLIRYRNIEEDIGKKTTGSELRRKDITDVFFANIQRAKESTRVIEEFSKITDKGTSLKFKKIRYAIYSFEKKTAKKLIALCGH
;
A
#
# COMPACT_ATOMS: atom_id res chain seq x y z
N MET A 1 -18.57 26.10 16.93
CA MET A 1 -19.12 24.94 16.19
C MET A 1 -18.03 24.20 15.42
N LEU A 2 -17.14 23.45 16.12
CA LEU A 2 -15.98 22.74 15.53
C LEU A 2 -15.92 21.29 16.04
N LYS A 3 -17.00 20.50 15.89
CA LYS A 3 -17.03 19.10 16.37
C LYS A 3 -17.33 18.02 15.32
N ALA A 4 -17.49 18.36 14.04
CA ALA A 4 -17.76 17.36 12.98
C ALA A 4 -16.77 17.39 11.79
N ALA A 5 -16.08 18.50 11.53
CA ALA A 5 -15.28 18.67 10.32
C ALA A 5 -13.88 18.01 10.35
N GLY A 6 -13.35 17.65 11.53
CA GLY A 6 -11.97 17.14 11.67
C GLY A 6 -11.77 15.63 11.44
N LYS A 7 -12.83 14.81 11.58
CA LYS A 7 -12.75 13.35 11.38
C LYS A 7 -12.86 12.94 9.91
N LEU A 8 -13.75 13.58 9.15
CA LEU A 8 -13.99 13.26 7.73
C LEU A 8 -12.74 13.36 6.84
N PRO A 9 -11.88 14.40 6.95
CA PRO A 9 -10.71 14.53 6.07
C PRO A 9 -9.66 13.43 6.31
N ILE A 10 -9.38 13.09 7.57
CA ILE A 10 -8.37 12.08 7.92
C ILE A 10 -8.81 10.69 7.49
N GLU A 11 -10.09 10.36 7.70
CA GLU A 11 -10.68 9.09 7.27
C GLU A 11 -10.61 8.90 5.74
N ARG A 12 -10.86 9.96 4.95
CA ARG A 12 -10.68 9.96 3.50
C ARG A 12 -9.22 9.74 3.09
N ILE A 13 -8.28 10.39 3.76
CA ILE A 13 -6.84 10.21 3.50
C ILE A 13 -6.45 8.75 3.75
N ILE A 14 -6.92 8.16 4.85
CA ILE A 14 -6.60 6.77 5.19
C ILE A 14 -7.22 5.80 4.17
N ASP A 15 -8.48 5.97 3.76
CA ASP A 15 -9.12 5.09 2.75
C ASP A 15 -8.40 5.19 1.38
N ALA A 16 -8.08 6.40 0.92
CA ALA A 16 -7.37 6.58 -0.35
C ALA A 16 -5.99 5.91 -0.35
N ASN A 17 -5.21 6.06 0.72
CA ASN A 17 -3.89 5.45 0.83
C ASN A 17 -3.99 3.93 1.04
N LEU A 18 -5.03 3.46 1.73
CA LEU A 18 -5.26 2.03 1.87
C LEU A 18 -5.52 1.36 0.52
N ASN A 19 -6.31 2.00 -0.35
CA ASN A 19 -6.55 1.49 -1.70
C ASN A 19 -5.24 1.39 -2.49
N ARG A 20 -4.46 2.48 -2.52
CA ARG A 20 -3.15 2.54 -3.20
C ARG A 20 -2.16 1.51 -2.65
N LEU A 21 -2.14 1.31 -1.34
CA LEU A 21 -1.34 0.28 -0.68
C LEU A 21 -1.72 -1.13 -1.18
N LYS A 22 -3.01 -1.46 -1.19
CA LYS A 22 -3.49 -2.77 -1.62
C LYS A 22 -3.21 -3.03 -3.10
N GLU A 23 -3.43 -2.04 -3.96
CA GLU A 23 -3.14 -2.14 -5.39
C GLU A 23 -1.64 -2.34 -5.65
N GLY A 24 -0.78 -1.53 -5.01
CA GLY A 24 0.67 -1.67 -5.14
C GLY A 24 1.18 -3.04 -4.69
N LEU A 25 0.68 -3.55 -3.55
CA LEU A 25 1.04 -4.89 -3.07
C LEU A 25 0.44 -6.01 -3.94
N ARG A 26 -0.70 -5.78 -4.61
CA ARG A 26 -1.26 -6.76 -5.55
C ARG A 26 -0.35 -6.98 -6.74
N VAL A 27 0.17 -5.90 -7.33
CA VAL A 27 1.13 -6.01 -8.44
C VAL A 27 2.41 -6.72 -7.98
N CYS A 28 2.95 -6.35 -6.82
CA CYS A 28 4.16 -7.00 -6.28
C CYS A 28 3.97 -8.49 -5.99
N GLU A 29 2.74 -8.92 -5.64
CA GLU A 29 2.42 -10.33 -5.43
C GLU A 29 2.46 -11.11 -6.75
N GLU A 30 1.95 -10.53 -7.84
CA GLU A 30 2.02 -11.19 -9.14
C GLU A 30 3.46 -11.31 -9.65
N VAL A 31 4.30 -10.33 -9.36
CA VAL A 31 5.75 -10.43 -9.63
C VAL A 31 6.34 -11.62 -8.87
N ALA A 32 6.04 -11.76 -7.58
CA ALA A 32 6.54 -12.88 -6.79
C ALA A 32 6.01 -14.24 -7.29
N ARG A 33 4.74 -14.30 -7.71
CA ARG A 33 4.05 -15.54 -8.06
C ARG A 33 4.35 -16.04 -9.47
N PHE A 34 4.38 -15.13 -10.44
CA PHE A 34 4.41 -15.49 -11.86
C PHE A 34 5.72 -15.11 -12.57
N ILE A 35 6.50 -14.18 -12.02
CA ILE A 35 7.80 -13.82 -12.61
C ILE A 35 8.91 -14.55 -11.87
N LEU A 36 8.91 -14.49 -10.55
CA LEU A 36 9.92 -15.16 -9.72
C LEU A 36 9.56 -16.60 -9.39
N GLU A 37 8.29 -16.98 -9.55
CA GLU A 37 7.74 -18.30 -9.16
C GLU A 37 8.15 -18.73 -7.74
N ASP A 38 8.28 -17.76 -6.83
CA ASP A 38 8.80 -17.98 -5.48
C ASP A 38 7.65 -18.12 -4.48
N GLY A 39 7.39 -19.36 -4.06
CA GLY A 39 6.33 -19.68 -3.10
C GLY A 39 6.52 -19.05 -1.72
N SER A 40 7.77 -18.81 -1.30
CA SER A 40 8.09 -18.18 -0.01
C SER A 40 7.75 -16.69 -0.03
N LEU A 41 8.19 -15.98 -1.06
CA LEU A 41 7.87 -14.56 -1.28
C LEU A 41 6.37 -14.35 -1.50
N THR A 42 5.73 -15.22 -2.28
CA THR A 42 4.28 -15.17 -2.52
C THR A 42 3.52 -15.32 -1.20
N SER A 43 3.91 -16.27 -0.35
CA SER A 43 3.29 -16.47 0.95
C SER A 43 3.56 -15.29 1.90
N GLU A 44 4.75 -14.70 1.85
CA GLU A 44 5.12 -13.53 2.66
C GLU A 44 4.27 -12.32 2.32
N ILE A 45 4.16 -11.95 1.04
CA ILE A 45 3.35 -10.78 0.65
C ILE A 45 1.85 -11.01 0.86
N LYS A 46 1.36 -12.24 0.70
CA LYS A 46 -0.03 -12.60 1.06
C LYS A 46 -0.31 -12.38 2.55
N ARG A 47 0.62 -12.76 3.43
CA ARG A 47 0.52 -12.48 4.87
C ARG A 47 0.53 -10.98 5.18
N ILE A 48 1.41 -10.21 4.52
CA ILE A 48 1.42 -8.74 4.66
C ILE A 48 0.05 -8.17 4.29
N ARG A 49 -0.52 -8.60 3.15
CA ARG A 49 -1.85 -8.15 2.72
C ARG A 49 -2.97 -8.52 3.68
N HIS A 50 -3.00 -9.75 4.20
CA HIS A 50 -3.97 -10.13 5.22
C HIS A 50 -3.82 -9.31 6.51
N SER A 51 -2.58 -8.96 6.91
CA SER A 51 -2.37 -8.12 8.08
C SER A 51 -2.92 -6.70 7.92
N ILE A 52 -2.94 -6.18 6.69
CA ILE A 52 -3.61 -4.91 6.36
C ILE A 52 -5.11 -5.07 6.56
N ASP A 53 -5.73 -6.13 6.04
CA ASP A 53 -7.17 -6.39 6.21
C ASP A 53 -7.57 -6.52 7.68
N SER A 54 -6.75 -7.19 8.49
CA SER A 54 -6.97 -7.29 9.95
C SER A 54 -6.72 -5.97 10.69
N ALA A 55 -5.92 -5.05 10.14
CA ALA A 55 -5.80 -3.70 10.68
C ALA A 55 -7.06 -2.85 10.37
N LEU A 56 -7.85 -3.22 9.36
CA LEU A 56 -9.03 -2.50 8.92
C LEU A 56 -10.29 -2.76 9.72
N THR A 57 -10.38 -3.80 10.54
CA THR A 57 -11.60 -4.12 11.29
C THR A 57 -12.07 -2.96 12.18
N PHE A 58 -11.17 -2.05 12.55
CA PHE A 58 -11.49 -0.81 13.27
C PHE A 58 -12.00 0.33 12.39
N ILE A 59 -11.59 0.38 11.11
CA ILE A 59 -11.96 1.42 10.13
C ILE A 59 -13.25 1.03 9.37
N ASN A 60 -13.43 -0.26 9.09
CA ASN A 60 -14.56 -0.82 8.32
C ASN A 60 -15.92 -0.84 9.03
N LYS A 61 -16.02 -0.38 10.29
CA LYS A 61 -17.34 -0.23 10.93
C LYS A 61 -18.18 0.86 10.27
N ASP A 62 -17.58 1.68 9.42
CA ASP A 62 -18.27 2.78 8.77
C ASP A 62 -18.44 2.55 7.26
N LYS A 63 -19.60 2.01 6.87
CA LYS A 63 -20.03 1.89 5.46
C LYS A 63 -20.04 3.24 4.72
N ARG A 64 -19.90 4.37 5.42
CA ARG A 64 -19.77 5.71 4.82
C ARG A 64 -18.44 5.91 4.07
N LEU A 65 -17.38 5.13 4.36
CA LEU A 65 -16.08 5.30 3.69
C LEU A 65 -16.14 4.99 2.19
N ILE A 66 -16.95 4.02 1.78
CA ILE A 66 -17.21 3.69 0.37
C ILE A 66 -17.80 4.90 -0.37
N ARG A 67 -18.63 5.73 0.30
CA ARG A 67 -19.25 6.92 -0.31
C ARG A 67 -18.23 8.02 -0.66
N TYR A 68 -17.03 7.97 -0.11
CA TYR A 68 -15.99 8.97 -0.38
C TYR A 68 -14.99 8.53 -1.45
N ARG A 69 -15.15 7.34 -2.03
CA ARG A 69 -14.44 6.93 -3.25
C ARG A 69 -15.04 7.63 -4.46
N ASN A 70 -15.07 8.95 -4.42
CA ASN A 70 -15.48 9.76 -5.54
C ASN A 70 -14.28 9.88 -6.48
N ILE A 71 -14.18 8.90 -7.38
CA ILE A 71 -13.08 8.77 -8.36
C ILE A 71 -13.00 10.03 -9.25
N GLU A 72 -14.09 10.79 -9.40
CA GLU A 72 -14.15 12.00 -10.24
C GLU A 72 -13.45 13.22 -9.61
N GLU A 73 -13.35 13.30 -8.29
CA GLU A 73 -12.76 14.46 -7.57
C GLU A 73 -11.34 14.21 -7.06
N ASP A 74 -10.72 13.06 -7.36
CA ASP A 74 -9.31 12.82 -6.97
C ASP A 74 -8.40 13.71 -7.81
N ILE A 75 -7.95 14.83 -7.22
CA ILE A 75 -7.01 15.78 -7.84
C ILE A 75 -5.69 15.07 -8.23
N GLY A 76 -5.36 13.95 -7.59
CA GLY A 76 -4.20 13.11 -7.90
C GLY A 76 -4.35 12.20 -9.12
N LYS A 77 -5.47 12.25 -9.87
CA LYS A 77 -5.71 11.38 -11.03
C LYS A 77 -4.76 11.57 -12.21
N LYS A 78 -4.07 12.72 -12.28
CA LYS A 78 -3.23 13.04 -13.44
C LYS A 78 -2.05 12.07 -13.49
N THR A 79 -2.12 11.14 -14.43
CA THR A 79 -1.00 10.27 -14.76
C THR A 79 0.18 11.12 -15.20
N THR A 80 1.32 10.94 -14.56
CA THR A 80 2.55 11.62 -14.96
C THR A 80 3.23 10.85 -16.09
N GLY A 81 3.96 11.54 -16.99
CA GLY A 81 4.69 10.86 -18.07
C GLY A 81 5.68 9.79 -17.56
N SER A 82 6.13 9.89 -16.31
CA SER A 82 6.94 8.87 -15.63
C SER A 82 6.16 7.63 -15.18
N GLU A 83 4.85 7.71 -14.93
CA GLU A 83 4.02 6.52 -14.65
C GLU A 83 3.86 5.61 -15.88
N LEU A 84 3.89 6.20 -17.08
CA LEU A 84 3.74 5.49 -18.36
C LEU A 84 5.03 4.84 -18.86
N ARG A 85 6.19 5.16 -18.28
CA ARG A 85 7.48 4.58 -18.70
C ARG A 85 7.89 3.48 -17.72
N ARG A 86 7.72 2.23 -18.12
CA ARG A 86 8.35 1.06 -17.48
C ARG A 86 9.23 0.39 -18.50
N LYS A 87 10.51 0.18 -18.19
CA LYS A 87 11.44 -0.47 -19.11
C LYS A 87 11.38 -1.99 -18.98
N ASP A 88 11.23 -2.48 -17.75
CA ASP A 88 11.23 -3.90 -17.44
C ASP A 88 10.38 -4.24 -16.19
N ILE A 89 10.40 -5.51 -15.80
CA ILE A 89 9.67 -6.01 -14.63
C ILE A 89 10.21 -5.46 -13.30
N THR A 90 11.49 -5.09 -13.26
CA THR A 90 12.15 -4.50 -12.10
C THR A 90 11.61 -3.10 -11.84
N ASP A 91 11.45 -2.28 -12.88
CA ASP A 91 10.77 -0.99 -12.82
C ASP A 91 9.31 -1.14 -12.38
N VAL A 92 8.61 -2.16 -12.88
CA VAL A 92 7.23 -2.46 -12.46
C VAL A 92 7.19 -2.72 -10.95
N PHE A 93 8.05 -3.60 -10.45
CA PHE A 93 8.14 -3.93 -9.04
C PHE A 93 8.48 -2.69 -8.18
N PHE A 94 9.57 -1.99 -8.49
CA PHE A 94 10.06 -0.91 -7.64
C PHE A 94 9.08 0.27 -7.53
N ALA A 95 8.43 0.68 -8.62
CA ALA A 95 7.46 1.76 -8.51
C ALA A 95 6.13 1.34 -7.85
N ASN A 96 5.79 0.05 -7.83
CA ASN A 96 4.63 -0.44 -7.06
C ASN A 96 4.97 -0.58 -5.57
N ILE A 97 6.12 -1.13 -5.22
CA ILE A 97 6.53 -1.29 -3.82
C ILE A 97 6.82 0.06 -3.16
N GLN A 98 7.36 1.03 -3.90
CA GLN A 98 7.57 2.40 -3.41
C GLN A 98 6.25 3.09 -3.06
N ARG A 99 5.25 3.03 -3.94
CA ARG A 99 3.91 3.57 -3.67
C ARG A 99 3.25 2.89 -2.47
N ALA A 100 3.44 1.58 -2.31
CA ALA A 100 2.97 0.85 -1.12
C ALA A 100 3.66 1.36 0.16
N LYS A 101 4.97 1.60 0.15
CA LYS A 101 5.70 2.16 1.30
C LYS A 101 5.20 3.56 1.66
N GLU A 102 5.05 4.44 0.68
CA GLU A 102 4.52 5.80 0.88
C GLU A 102 3.10 5.76 1.45
N SER A 103 2.22 4.96 0.87
CA SER A 103 0.84 4.80 1.33
C SER A 103 0.79 4.28 2.77
N THR A 104 1.62 3.28 3.11
CA THR A 104 1.72 2.73 4.48
C THR A 104 2.21 3.79 5.47
N ARG A 105 3.18 4.63 5.05
CA ARG A 105 3.71 5.73 5.86
C ARG A 105 2.65 6.79 6.15
N VAL A 106 1.84 7.15 5.14
CA VAL A 106 0.73 8.08 5.31
C VAL A 106 -0.27 7.52 6.31
N ILE A 107 -0.71 6.27 6.15
CA ILE A 107 -1.65 5.65 7.09
C ILE A 107 -1.07 5.61 8.51
N GLU A 108 0.20 5.23 8.67
CA GLU A 108 0.88 5.21 9.97
C GLU A 108 0.83 6.59 10.67
N GLU A 109 1.18 7.66 9.97
CA GLU A 109 1.24 9.02 10.53
C GLU A 109 -0.15 9.57 10.86
N PHE A 110 -1.09 9.49 9.91
CA PHE A 110 -2.44 9.99 10.13
C PHE A 110 -3.18 9.19 11.21
N SER A 111 -2.87 7.89 11.37
CA SER A 111 -3.40 7.08 12.47
C SER A 111 -2.90 7.51 13.83
N LYS A 112 -1.76 8.23 13.97
CA LYS A 112 -1.33 8.73 15.29
C LYS A 112 -2.33 9.71 15.90
N ILE A 113 -3.10 10.39 15.05
CA ILE A 113 -4.11 11.38 15.44
C ILE A 113 -5.39 10.66 15.89
N THR A 114 -5.76 9.56 15.25
CA THR A 114 -7.04 8.88 15.44
C THR A 114 -6.96 7.64 16.34
N ASP A 115 -5.95 6.79 16.14
CA ASP A 115 -5.70 5.58 16.90
C ASP A 115 -4.22 5.15 16.88
N LYS A 116 -3.53 5.35 18.01
CA LYS A 116 -2.13 4.95 18.19
C LYS A 116 -1.92 3.44 18.00
N GLY A 117 -2.91 2.61 18.31
CA GLY A 117 -2.84 1.17 18.08
C GLY A 117 -2.70 0.83 16.60
N THR A 118 -3.52 1.45 15.76
CA THR A 118 -3.44 1.36 14.30
C THR A 118 -2.11 1.89 13.77
N SER A 119 -1.62 3.04 14.28
CA SER A 119 -0.31 3.55 13.91
C SER A 119 0.81 2.52 14.14
N LEU A 120 0.82 1.88 15.32
CA LEU A 120 1.82 0.84 15.63
C LEU A 120 1.70 -0.40 14.74
N LYS A 121 0.48 -0.80 14.35
CA LYS A 121 0.26 -1.91 13.39
C LYS A 121 0.82 -1.54 12.01
N PHE A 122 0.51 -0.35 11.50
CA PHE A 122 0.99 0.09 10.19
C PHE A 122 2.51 0.33 10.17
N LYS A 123 3.10 0.74 11.30
CA LYS A 123 4.56 0.73 11.47
C LYS A 123 5.14 -0.67 11.24
N LYS A 124 4.59 -1.71 11.90
CA LYS A 124 5.04 -3.10 11.71
C LYS A 124 4.86 -3.58 10.26
N ILE A 125 3.72 -3.28 9.64
CA ILE A 125 3.45 -3.59 8.24
C ILE A 125 4.49 -2.94 7.33
N ARG A 126 4.84 -1.66 7.56
CA ARG A 126 5.86 -0.95 6.77
C ARG A 126 7.22 -1.64 6.83
N TYR A 127 7.66 -2.08 8.01
CA TYR A 127 8.91 -2.84 8.13
C TYR A 127 8.85 -4.21 7.44
N ALA A 128 7.69 -4.88 7.47
CA ALA A 128 7.50 -6.12 6.72
C ALA A 128 7.62 -5.89 5.20
N ILE A 129 7.05 -4.78 4.70
CA ILE A 129 7.19 -4.37 3.29
C ILE A 129 8.66 -4.12 2.93
N TYR A 130 9.44 -3.47 3.80
CA TYR A 130 10.87 -3.24 3.56
C TYR A 130 11.67 -4.55 3.51
N SER A 131 11.34 -5.50 4.39
CA SER A 131 11.97 -6.82 4.39
C SER A 131 11.66 -7.59 3.10
N PHE A 132 10.39 -7.59 2.70
CA PHE A 132 9.92 -8.20 1.47
C PHE A 132 10.58 -7.56 0.23
N GLU A 133 10.65 -6.23 0.16
CA GLU A 133 11.34 -5.49 -0.90
C GLU A 133 12.78 -5.95 -1.04
N LYS A 134 13.54 -5.98 0.05
CA LYS A 134 14.96 -6.36 0.03
C LYS A 134 15.17 -7.78 -0.50
N LYS A 135 14.31 -8.74 -0.12
CA LYS A 135 14.42 -10.13 -0.59
C LYS A 135 14.05 -10.25 -2.07
N THR A 136 12.97 -9.60 -2.47
CA THR A 136 12.44 -9.67 -3.84
C THR A 136 13.38 -8.97 -4.82
N ALA A 137 13.91 -7.79 -4.46
CA ALA A 137 14.88 -7.05 -5.26
C ALA A 137 16.12 -7.87 -5.59
N LYS A 138 16.68 -8.59 -4.60
CA LYS A 138 17.83 -9.48 -4.84
C LYS A 138 17.55 -10.54 -5.90
N LYS A 139 16.36 -11.14 -5.89
CA LYS A 139 15.97 -12.15 -6.88
C LYS A 139 15.72 -11.55 -8.25
N LEU A 140 15.08 -10.38 -8.33
CA LEU A 140 14.86 -9.68 -9.60
C LEU A 140 16.17 -9.26 -10.27
N ILE A 141 17.12 -8.74 -9.49
CA ILE A 141 18.45 -8.37 -10.01
C ILE A 141 19.19 -9.61 -10.52
N ALA A 142 19.17 -10.71 -9.76
CA ALA A 142 19.78 -11.97 -10.18
C ALA A 142 19.14 -12.54 -11.46
N LEU A 143 17.82 -12.36 -11.65
CA LEU A 143 17.11 -12.77 -12.86
C LEU A 143 17.48 -11.90 -14.08
N CYS A 144 17.73 -10.61 -13.88
CA CYS A 144 18.02 -9.66 -14.96
C CYS A 144 19.50 -9.62 -15.38
N GLY A 145 20.39 -10.38 -14.72
CA GLY A 145 21.78 -10.55 -15.13
C GLY A 145 22.65 -9.29 -15.01
N HIS A 146 22.66 -8.64 -13.84
CA HIS A 146 23.68 -7.66 -13.47
C HIS A 146 24.69 -8.25 -12.47
#